data_AF-A0A7L1LR01-F1
#
_entry.id   AF-A0A7L1LR01-F1
#
_cell.length_a   1.000
_cell.length_b   1.000
_cell.length_c   1.000
_cell.angle_alpha   90.00
_cell.angle_beta   90.00
_cell.angle_gamma   90.00
#
_symmetry.space_group_name_H-M   'P 1'
#
loop_
_entity.id
_entity.type
_entity.pdbx_description
1 polymer ?
#
loop_
_entity_poly.entity_id
_entity_poly.type
_entity_poly.pdbx_seq_one_letter_code
_entity_poly.pdbx_strand_id
1 'polypeptide(L)'
;TMTVHNEEHIVDVHVRSGVYSSDTIFDYTHGYLATRLFSRNACFIMKMKDSVPELENLGRLAFERETMRDMYSPNNVWTQFQPGTSRLGDAEDWVVYGKQIEQLCTGLPLYQ
;
A
#
# COMPACT_ATOMS: atom_id res chain seq x y z
N THR A 1 11.29 1.58 8.08
CA THR A 1 12.08 2.58 7.34
C THR A 1 11.20 3.21 6.30
N MET A 2 11.41 4.47 6.00
CA MET A 2 10.61 5.20 5.00
C MET A 2 11.57 5.95 4.09
N THR A 3 11.31 5.89 2.80
CA THR A 3 12.06 6.58 1.75
C THR A 3 11.08 7.41 0.91
N VAL A 4 11.40 8.66 0.66
CA VAL A 4 10.58 9.56 -0.17
C VAL A 4 11.33 9.84 -1.47
N HIS A 5 10.67 9.58 -2.59
CA HIS A 5 11.16 9.82 -3.93
C HIS A 5 10.40 11.02 -4.51
N ASN A 6 10.80 12.24 -4.13
CA ASN A 6 10.07 13.47 -4.45
C ASN A 6 9.85 13.66 -5.96
N GLU A 7 10.87 13.38 -6.78
CA GLU A 7 10.76 13.54 -8.25
C GLU A 7 9.73 12.60 -8.87
N GLU A 8 9.60 11.38 -8.33
CA GLU A 8 8.66 10.37 -8.80
C GLU A 8 7.28 10.49 -8.12
N HIS A 9 7.14 11.36 -7.12
CA HIS A 9 5.96 11.47 -6.23
C HIS A 9 5.59 10.12 -5.61
N ILE A 10 6.61 9.43 -5.08
CA ILE A 10 6.48 8.09 -4.49
C ILE A 10 7.00 8.06 -3.06
N VAL A 11 6.33 7.29 -2.21
CA VAL A 11 6.82 6.96 -0.86
C VAL A 11 6.87 5.46 -0.69
N ASP A 12 8.03 4.96 -0.27
CA ASP A 12 8.24 3.55 0.08
C ASP A 12 8.37 3.42 1.61
N VAL A 13 7.55 2.55 2.20
CA VAL A 13 7.49 2.28 3.63
C VAL A 13 7.74 0.81 3.90
N HIS A 14 8.84 0.53 4.58
CA HIS A 14 9.23 -0.80 5.04
C HIS A 14 8.93 -0.99 6.52
N VAL A 15 8.12 -1.99 6.84
CA VAL A 15 7.80 -2.40 8.22
C VAL A 15 8.42 -3.77 8.47
N ARG A 16 9.17 -3.90 9.57
CA ARG A 16 9.82 -5.15 9.98
C ARG A 16 9.38 -5.49 11.39
N SER A 17 8.22 -6.13 11.49
CA SER A 17 7.51 -6.40 12.76
C SER A 17 6.85 -7.77 12.75
N GLY A 18 7.63 -8.82 12.50
CA GLY A 18 7.18 -10.21 12.50
C GLY A 18 6.02 -10.44 11.53
N VAL A 19 4.88 -10.91 12.04
CA VAL A 19 3.65 -11.19 11.27
C VAL A 19 3.05 -9.94 10.60
N TYR A 20 3.40 -8.75 11.08
CA TYR A 20 3.00 -7.47 10.52
C TYR A 20 4.07 -6.84 9.62
N SER A 21 5.11 -7.60 9.24
CA SER A 21 6.09 -7.10 8.29
C SER A 21 5.42 -6.86 6.95
N SER A 22 5.69 -5.70 6.37
CA SER A 22 5.10 -5.27 5.11
C SER A 22 6.05 -4.36 4.35
N ASP A 23 5.79 -4.22 3.06
CA ASP A 23 6.29 -3.11 2.24
C ASP A 23 5.07 -2.40 1.64
N THR A 24 5.06 -1.07 1.70
CA THR A 24 3.96 -0.24 1.22
C THR A 24 4.48 0.84 0.29
N ILE A 25 3.92 0.94 -0.91
CA ILE A 25 4.18 2.00 -1.88
C ILE A 25 2.98 2.93 -1.94
N PHE A 26 3.22 4.22 -1.83
CA PHE A 26 2.27 5.28 -2.17
C PHE A 26 2.71 5.86 -3.50
N ASP A 27 1.88 5.72 -4.53
CA ASP A 27 2.09 6.30 -5.85
C ASP A 27 1.06 7.43 -6.05
N TYR A 28 1.49 8.66 -5.76
CA TYR A 28 0.62 9.84 -5.84
C TYR A 28 0.33 10.23 -7.29
N THR A 29 1.21 9.86 -8.23
CA THR A 29 1.00 10.09 -9.66
C THR A 29 -0.20 9.29 -10.18
N HIS A 30 -0.30 8.02 -9.78
CA HIS A 30 -1.40 7.14 -10.17
C HIS A 30 -2.60 7.21 -9.21
N GLY A 31 -2.42 7.76 -8.00
CA GLY A 31 -3.47 7.89 -7.00
C GLY A 31 -3.81 6.58 -6.28
N TYR A 32 -2.85 5.67 -6.20
CA TYR A 32 -2.99 4.37 -5.54
C TYR A 32 -1.92 4.15 -4.49
N LEU A 33 -2.24 3.37 -3.47
CA LEU A 33 -1.27 2.77 -2.58
C LEU A 33 -1.38 1.25 -2.65
N ALA A 34 -0.25 0.57 -2.46
CA ALA A 34 -0.17 -0.88 -2.44
C ALA A 34 0.61 -1.34 -1.22
N THR A 35 0.07 -2.30 -0.46
CA THR A 35 0.74 -2.92 0.67
C THR A 35 0.93 -4.40 0.41
N ARG A 36 2.19 -4.86 0.32
CA ARG A 36 2.53 -6.28 0.37
C ARG A 36 2.65 -6.72 1.82
N LEU A 37 1.78 -7.62 2.25
CA LEU A 37 1.86 -8.22 3.59
C LEU A 37 2.51 -9.59 3.51
N PHE A 38 3.71 -9.74 4.07
CA PHE A 38 4.49 -10.96 3.92
C PHE A 38 3.84 -12.20 4.54
N SER A 39 3.19 -12.05 5.71
CA SER A 39 2.53 -13.16 6.40
C SER A 39 1.35 -13.76 5.62
N ARG A 40 0.78 -13.03 4.67
CA ARG A 40 -0.31 -13.48 3.80
C ARG A 40 0.12 -13.81 2.38
N ASN A 41 1.37 -13.49 2.02
CA ASN A 41 1.87 -13.57 0.66
C ASN A 41 0.88 -12.94 -0.35
N ALA A 42 0.41 -11.74 -0.04
CA ALA A 42 -0.63 -11.04 -0.80
C ALA A 42 -0.33 -9.53 -0.87
N CYS A 43 -0.90 -8.87 -1.87
CA CYS A 43 -0.83 -7.43 -2.04
C CYS A 43 -2.23 -6.81 -1.94
N PHE A 44 -2.33 -5.70 -1.23
CA PHE A 44 -3.56 -4.95 -0.99
C PHE A 44 -3.44 -3.62 -1.70
N ILE A 45 -4.27 -3.39 -2.71
CA ILE A 45 -4.31 -2.18 -3.52
C ILE A 45 -5.46 -1.32 -3.01
N MET A 46 -5.21 -0.04 -2.76
CA MET A 46 -6.26 0.90 -2.38
C MET A 46 -6.13 2.19 -3.18
N LYS A 47 -7.27 2.71 -3.65
CA LYS A 47 -7.33 4.03 -4.26
C LYS A 47 -7.21 5.09 -3.16
N MET A 48 -6.27 6.01 -3.32
CA MET A 48 -6.13 7.12 -2.39
C MET A 48 -7.27 8.10 -2.58
N LYS A 49 -7.77 8.68 -1.48
CA LYS A 49 -8.71 9.80 -1.54
C LYS A 49 -7.93 11.08 -1.79
N ASP A 50 -8.58 12.07 -2.41
CA ASP A 50 -8.00 13.39 -2.71
C ASP A 50 -7.44 14.12 -1.46
N SER A 51 -7.88 13.71 -0.27
CA SER A 51 -7.43 14.26 1.02
C SER A 51 -6.16 13.63 1.58
N VAL A 52 -5.59 12.59 0.96
CA VAL A 52 -4.36 11.95 1.44
C VAL A 52 -3.18 12.84 1.04
N PRO A 53 -2.59 13.60 1.97
CA PRO A 53 -1.43 14.43 1.67
C PRO A 53 -0.21 13.54 1.46
N GLU A 54 0.77 14.05 0.72
CA GLU A 54 2.08 13.43 0.65
C GLU A 54 2.73 13.33 2.02
N LEU A 55 3.48 12.25 2.26
CA LEU A 55 4.20 12.05 3.52
C LEU A 55 5.30 13.11 3.78
N GLU A 56 5.71 13.89 2.79
CA GLU A 56 6.52 15.08 3.07
C GLU A 56 5.70 16.17 3.79
N ASN A 57 4.41 16.28 3.45
CA ASN A 57 3.45 17.20 4.06
C ASN A 57 2.86 16.65 5.37
N LEU A 58 2.74 15.32 5.51
CA LEU A 58 2.38 14.63 6.75
C LEU A 58 3.62 14.12 7.46
N GLY A 59 4.02 14.72 8.59
CA GLY A 59 5.14 14.21 9.37
C GLY A 59 5.02 12.69 9.59
N ARG A 60 6.05 11.92 9.19
CA ARG A 60 6.08 10.45 9.20
C ARG A 60 5.41 9.82 10.42
N LEU A 61 5.73 10.32 11.61
CA LEU A 61 5.21 9.82 12.89
C LEU A 61 3.69 10.02 13.06
N ALA A 62 3.11 11.04 12.43
CA ALA A 62 1.67 11.27 12.40
C ALA A 62 0.99 10.28 11.45
N PHE A 63 1.56 10.08 10.25
CA PHE A 63 1.08 9.08 9.30
C PHE A 63 1.17 7.65 9.86
N GLU A 64 2.31 7.29 10.44
CA GLU A 64 2.51 6.00 11.11
C GLU A 64 1.49 5.80 12.25
N ARG A 65 1.10 6.85 12.97
CA ARG A 65 0.09 6.72 14.04
C ARG A 65 -1.34 6.62 13.54
N GLU A 66 -1.69 7.30 12.46
CA GLU A 66 -3.07 7.31 11.95
C GLU A 66 -3.33 6.11 11.03
N THR A 67 -2.53 6.00 9.97
CA THR A 67 -2.77 5.02 8.90
C THR A 67 -2.34 3.62 9.27
N MET A 68 -1.20 3.44 9.95
CA MET A 68 -0.80 2.11 10.40
C MET A 68 -1.70 1.62 11.53
N ARG A 69 -2.17 2.51 12.42
CA ARG A 69 -3.09 2.09 13.48
C ARG A 69 -4.39 1.56 12.89
N ASP A 70 -4.91 2.16 11.83
CA ASP A 70 -6.11 1.65 11.14
C ASP A 70 -5.81 0.39 10.31
N MET A 71 -4.77 0.40 9.46
CA MET A 71 -4.38 -0.75 8.64
C MET A 71 -4.07 -2.02 9.46
N TYR A 72 -3.39 -1.85 10.58
CA TYR A 72 -3.03 -2.93 11.50
C TYR A 72 -3.98 -3.04 12.70
N SER A 73 -5.07 -2.26 12.71
CA SER A 73 -6.11 -2.43 13.73
C SER A 73 -6.73 -3.81 13.56
N PRO A 74 -6.80 -4.63 14.63
CA PRO A 74 -7.52 -5.89 14.59
C PRO A 74 -9.02 -5.70 14.28
N ASN A 75 -9.54 -4.47 14.35
CA ASN A 75 -10.97 -4.17 14.28
C ASN A 75 -11.47 -3.49 12.99
N ASN A 76 -10.64 -3.02 12.03
CA ASN A 76 -11.19 -2.03 11.06
C ASN A 76 -10.76 -2.01 9.58
N VAL A 77 -9.68 -2.66 9.13
CA VAL A 77 -9.31 -2.61 7.69
C VAL A 77 -9.37 -3.98 7.00
N TRP A 78 -9.06 -5.06 7.71
CA TRP A 78 -9.20 -6.42 7.19
C TRP A 78 -10.65 -6.85 6.90
N THR A 79 -11.64 -6.13 7.42
CA THR A 79 -13.07 -6.32 7.17
C THR A 79 -13.54 -5.67 5.86
N GLN A 80 -12.75 -4.75 5.28
CA GLN A 80 -13.07 -4.10 3.99
C GLN A 80 -12.62 -4.97 2.81
N PHE A 81 -11.55 -5.74 2.97
CA PHE A 81 -11.12 -6.71 1.97
C PHE A 81 -11.98 -7.97 2.07
N GLN A 82 -12.81 -8.21 1.07
CA GLN A 82 -13.71 -9.35 1.04
C GLN A 82 -12.90 -10.66 0.94
N PRO A 83 -13.06 -11.61 1.89
CA PRO A 83 -12.49 -12.94 1.75
C PRO A 83 -13.17 -13.65 0.57
N GLY A 84 -12.49 -13.72 -0.58
CA GLY A 84 -12.97 -14.43 -1.78
C GLY A 84 -12.76 -13.73 -3.12
N THR A 85 -12.30 -12.47 -3.16
CA THR A 85 -12.23 -11.66 -4.39
C THR A 85 -10.81 -11.31 -4.84
N SER A 86 -9.80 -12.11 -4.48
CA SER A 86 -8.46 -11.87 -5.00
C SER A 86 -8.28 -12.41 -6.41
N ARG A 87 -7.49 -11.67 -7.20
CA ARG A 87 -7.06 -12.06 -8.55
C ARG A 87 -5.60 -11.73 -8.74
N LEU A 88 -4.97 -12.32 -9.75
CA LEU A 88 -3.67 -11.84 -10.20
C LEU A 88 -3.87 -10.57 -11.01
N GLY A 89 -2.95 -9.62 -10.84
CA GLY A 89 -2.96 -8.42 -11.67
C GLY A 89 -2.56 -8.73 -13.11
N ASP A 90 -3.13 -7.98 -14.04
CA ASP A 90 -2.87 -8.07 -15.47
C ASP A 90 -2.23 -6.78 -16.01
N ALA A 91 -1.98 -6.74 -17.32
CA ALA A 91 -1.32 -5.59 -17.95
C ALA A 91 -2.14 -4.29 -17.83
N GLU A 92 -3.47 -4.36 -17.79
CA GLU A 92 -4.32 -3.17 -17.66
C GLU A 92 -4.21 -2.59 -16.24
N ASP A 93 -4.14 -3.47 -15.23
CA ASP A 93 -3.90 -3.06 -13.85
C ASP A 93 -2.60 -2.29 -13.68
N TRP A 94 -1.51 -2.77 -14.29
CA TRP A 94 -0.19 -2.15 -14.12
C TRP A 94 -0.08 -0.79 -14.81
N VAL A 95 -0.85 -0.57 -15.87
CA VAL A 95 -1.02 0.76 -16.47
C VAL A 95 -1.77 1.70 -15.51
N VAL A 96 -2.76 1.19 -14.77
CA VAL A 96 -3.54 2.00 -13.82
C VAL A 96 -2.78 2.27 -12.53
N TYR A 97 -2.06 1.28 -11.99
CA TYR A 97 -1.41 1.36 -10.69
C TYR A 97 0.02 1.89 -10.74
N GLY A 98 0.67 1.81 -11.90
CA GLY A 98 2.05 2.23 -12.05
C GLY A 98 3.06 1.12 -11.79
N LYS A 99 4.28 1.37 -12.28
CA LYS A 99 5.36 0.38 -12.37
C LYS A 99 5.91 -0.02 -10.99
N GLN A 100 5.94 0.90 -10.05
CA GLN A 100 6.44 0.65 -8.70
C GLN A 100 5.49 -0.29 -7.94
N ILE A 101 4.18 -0.12 -8.10
CA ILE A 101 3.17 -1.05 -7.57
C ILE A 101 3.25 -2.41 -8.29
N GLU A 102 3.41 -2.43 -9.62
CA GLU A 102 3.63 -3.67 -10.37
C GLU A 102 4.84 -4.44 -9.81
N GLN A 103 5.98 -3.78 -9.62
CA GLN A 103 7.19 -4.41 -9.05
C GLN A 103 6.97 -4.99 -7.66
N LEU A 104 6.16 -4.32 -6.83
CA LEU A 104 5.84 -4.78 -5.48
C LEU A 104 4.90 -6.00 -5.47
N CYS A 105 3.93 -6.03 -6.39
CA CYS A 105 2.75 -6.89 -6.29
C CYS A 105 2.63 -7.97 -7.37
N THR A 106 3.50 -7.96 -8.39
CA THR A 106 3.53 -8.99 -9.43
C THR A 106 3.68 -10.38 -8.84
N GLY A 107 2.85 -11.33 -9.31
CA GLY A 107 2.85 -12.72 -8.85
C GLY A 107 2.18 -12.94 -7.50
N LEU A 108 1.59 -11.90 -6.89
CA LEU A 108 0.81 -11.99 -5.66
C LEU A 108 -0.69 -11.86 -5.95
N PRO A 109 -1.56 -12.51 -5.16
CA PRO A 109 -2.97 -12.20 -5.16
C PRO A 109 -3.19 -10.73 -4.76
N LEU A 110 -3.93 -10.01 -5.60
CA LEU A 110 -4.35 -8.64 -5.35
C LEU A 110 -5.71 -8.62 -4.65
N TYR A 111 -5.80 -7.87 -3.57
CA TYR A 111 -7.04 -7.54 -2.89
C TYR A 111 -7.29 -6.03 -3.04
N GLN A 112 -8.52 -5.64 -3.35
CA GLN A 112 -8.93 -4.25 -3.55
C GLN A 112 -9.96 -3.84 -2.50
#